data_AF-A0A7W0FPB8-F1
#
_entry.id   AF-A0A7W0FPB8-F1
#
_cell.length_a   1.000
_cell.length_b   1.000
_cell.length_c   1.000
_cell.angle_alpha   90.00
_cell.angle_beta   90.00
_cell.angle_gamma   90.00
#
_symmetry.space_group_name_H-M   'P 1'
#
loop_
_entity.id
_entity.type
_entity.pdbx_description
1 polymer ?
#
loop_
_entity_poly.entity_id
_entity_poly.type
_entity_poly.pdbx_seq_one_letter_code
_entity_poly.pdbx_strand_id
1 'polypeptide(L)'
;DSATNQAVGLSGAKYVAGRWTATGVSRYYLGSHGITQGLANGTKGNLGHRGIPSPMQSVSKREVRRGAINHRLEVYWWETAATTPQGPDAYFPMSNSESGKNGVVPEGIVVRIKRSVDLKARHMSPAARVVARALQKYGAVVGDNSGSGNNLKLQSNANWTGMLNQDSLSSIHWKDYVFVKGGYRP
;
A
#
# COMPACT_ATOMS: atom_id res chain seq x y z
N ASP A 1 0.26 -9.94 14.18
CA ASP A 1 0.41 -10.48 15.53
C ASP A 1 1.89 -10.68 15.83
N SER A 2 2.41 -9.89 16.77
CA SER A 2 3.80 -9.98 17.20
C SER A 2 4.07 -11.26 18.01
N ALA A 3 3.06 -11.84 18.67
CA ALA A 3 3.22 -13.07 19.44
C ALA A 3 3.49 -14.27 18.53
N THR A 4 2.95 -14.28 17.31
CA THR A 4 3.14 -15.35 16.32
C THR A 4 4.11 -14.97 15.19
N ASN A 5 4.76 -13.80 15.28
CA ASN A 5 5.65 -13.24 14.25
C ASN A 5 5.01 -13.18 12.85
N GLN A 6 3.71 -12.94 12.75
CA GLN A 6 2.97 -13.03 11.49
C GLN A 6 2.00 -11.87 11.29
N ALA A 7 1.92 -11.37 10.07
CA ALA A 7 0.79 -10.61 9.59
C ALA A 7 -0.09 -11.53 8.73
N VAL A 8 -1.38 -11.56 9.04
CA VAL A 8 -2.39 -12.31 8.27
C VAL A 8 -3.44 -11.32 7.79
N GLY A 9 -3.69 -11.32 6.48
CA GLY A 9 -4.78 -10.57 5.86
C GLY A 9 -5.83 -11.52 5.31
N LEU A 10 -7.10 -11.24 5.58
CA LEU A 10 -8.23 -12.03 5.12
C LEU A 10 -9.05 -11.22 4.12
N SER A 11 -9.11 -11.69 2.88
CA SER A 11 -9.92 -11.06 1.82
C SER A 11 -11.34 -11.61 1.84
N GLY A 12 -12.34 -10.74 1.64
CA GLY A 12 -13.75 -11.12 1.65
C GLY A 12 -14.23 -11.66 3.01
N ALA A 13 -13.57 -11.26 4.10
CA ALA A 13 -13.85 -11.79 5.43
C ALA A 13 -15.29 -11.44 5.89
N LYS A 14 -16.05 -12.43 6.36
CA LYS A 14 -17.41 -12.27 6.89
C LYS A 14 -17.54 -13.03 8.20
N TYR A 15 -18.29 -12.47 9.15
CA TYR A 15 -18.68 -13.18 10.36
C TYR A 15 -20.11 -13.69 10.21
N VAL A 16 -20.28 -15.01 10.10
CA VAL A 16 -21.56 -15.68 9.85
C VAL A 16 -21.72 -16.83 10.84
N ALA A 17 -22.85 -16.88 11.54
CA ALA A 17 -23.21 -17.95 12.48
C ALA A 17 -22.08 -18.29 13.48
N GLY A 18 -21.47 -17.26 14.09
CA GLY A 18 -20.44 -17.44 15.11
C GLY A 18 -19.02 -17.72 14.58
N ARG A 19 -18.81 -17.75 13.26
CA ARG A 19 -17.53 -18.09 12.63
C ARG A 19 -17.10 -17.04 11.60
N TRP A 20 -15.80 -16.83 11.48
CA TRP A 20 -15.22 -16.07 10.36
C TRP A 20 -15.07 -16.97 9.13
N THR A 21 -15.49 -16.48 7.99
CA THR A 21 -15.17 -17.03 6.66
C THR A 21 -14.37 -16.00 5.87
N ALA A 22 -13.56 -16.43 4.91
CA ALA A 22 -12.80 -15.56 4.01
C ALA A 22 -12.62 -16.25 2.65
N THR A 23 -12.52 -15.47 1.59
CA THR A 23 -12.29 -15.98 0.22
C THR A 23 -10.82 -16.00 -0.17
N GLY A 24 -9.95 -15.36 0.63
CA GLY A 24 -8.52 -15.39 0.42
C GLY A 24 -7.75 -15.12 1.71
N VAL A 25 -6.51 -15.62 1.75
CA VAL A 25 -5.58 -15.40 2.85
C VAL A 25 -4.25 -14.90 2.31
N SER A 26 -3.69 -13.90 2.99
CA SER A 26 -2.31 -13.47 2.85
C SER A 26 -1.61 -13.69 4.18
N ARG A 27 -0.34 -14.09 4.12
CA ARG A 27 0.47 -14.38 5.30
C ARG A 27 1.89 -13.92 5.06
N TYR A 28 2.44 -13.15 6.00
CA TYR A 28 3.81 -12.68 5.96
C TYR A 28 4.45 -12.76 7.34
N TYR A 29 5.70 -13.18 7.42
CA TYR A 29 6.47 -13.12 8.66
C TYR A 29 6.94 -11.70 8.94
N LEU A 30 6.67 -11.18 10.13
CA LEU A 30 7.02 -9.81 10.51
C LEU A 30 8.53 -9.60 10.60
N GLY A 31 9.28 -10.63 10.98
CA GLY A 31 10.75 -10.63 11.00
C GLY A 31 11.43 -10.93 9.67
N SER A 32 10.67 -11.13 8.58
CA SER A 32 11.26 -11.30 7.24
C SER A 32 11.55 -9.96 6.57
N HIS A 33 12.31 -9.98 5.48
CA HIS A 33 12.50 -8.82 4.59
C HIS A 33 11.25 -8.52 3.72
N GLY A 34 10.11 -9.18 3.98
CA GLY A 34 8.81 -8.87 3.35
C GLY A 34 8.66 -9.29 1.89
N ILE A 35 9.61 -10.03 1.32
CA ILE A 35 9.56 -10.52 -0.07
C ILE A 35 8.76 -11.83 -0.09
N THR A 36 7.79 -11.91 -1.00
CA THR A 36 6.97 -13.12 -1.18
C THR A 36 7.81 -14.31 -1.64
N GLN A 37 7.38 -15.50 -1.26
CA GLN A 37 7.96 -16.73 -1.78
C GLN A 37 7.90 -16.76 -3.32
N GLY A 38 8.91 -17.36 -3.95
CA GLY A 38 9.01 -17.47 -5.41
C GLY A 38 9.76 -16.32 -6.10
N LEU A 39 9.98 -15.19 -5.42
CA LEU A 39 10.88 -14.14 -5.93
C LEU A 39 12.30 -14.34 -5.42
N ALA A 40 13.25 -13.66 -6.08
CA ALA A 40 14.64 -13.58 -5.62
C ALA A 40 14.68 -13.07 -4.17
N ASN A 41 15.40 -13.79 -3.31
CA ASN A 41 15.43 -13.57 -1.87
C ASN A 41 14.04 -13.62 -1.22
N GLY A 42 13.09 -14.42 -1.72
CA GLY A 42 11.77 -14.60 -1.12
C GLY A 42 11.80 -15.47 0.15
N THR A 43 10.97 -15.15 1.15
CA THR A 43 10.84 -16.00 2.35
C THR A 43 9.76 -17.06 2.14
N LYS A 44 10.10 -18.34 2.30
CA LYS A 44 9.11 -19.44 2.26
C LYS A 44 7.97 -19.18 3.25
N GLY A 45 6.73 -19.23 2.78
CA GLY A 45 5.54 -18.97 3.60
C GLY A 45 5.12 -17.50 3.69
N ASN A 46 5.85 -16.57 3.07
CA ASN A 46 5.30 -15.25 2.70
C ASN A 46 4.50 -15.42 1.40
N LEU A 47 3.21 -15.13 1.41
CA LEU A 47 2.33 -15.26 0.26
C LEU A 47 1.11 -14.34 0.38
N GLY A 48 0.52 -13.97 -0.75
CA GLY A 48 -0.68 -13.15 -0.77
C GLY A 48 -0.74 -12.25 -1.98
N HIS A 49 -1.37 -11.08 -1.78
CA HIS A 49 -1.71 -10.05 -2.77
C HIS A 49 -0.54 -9.61 -3.66
N ARG A 50 -0.18 -10.43 -4.65
CA ARG A 50 0.89 -10.21 -5.63
C ARG A 50 2.22 -9.75 -5.03
N GLY A 51 2.53 -10.20 -3.82
CA GLY A 51 3.77 -9.85 -3.13
C GLY A 51 3.65 -8.74 -2.08
N ILE A 52 2.50 -8.09 -1.91
CA ILE A 52 2.30 -7.00 -0.93
C ILE A 52 1.88 -7.54 0.45
N PRO A 53 2.70 -7.32 1.51
CA PRO A 53 2.34 -7.67 2.87
C PRO A 53 1.09 -6.92 3.36
N SER A 54 0.20 -7.62 4.07
CA SER A 54 -1.05 -7.05 4.61
C SER A 54 -0.89 -5.76 5.42
N PRO A 55 0.18 -5.56 6.22
CA PRO A 55 0.40 -4.31 6.95
C PRO A 55 0.62 -3.08 6.03
N MET A 56 1.07 -3.27 4.79
CA MET A 56 1.23 -2.17 3.83
C MET A 56 -0.10 -1.75 3.20
N GLN A 57 -1.08 -2.64 3.16
CA GLN A 57 -2.33 -2.47 2.41
C GLN A 57 -3.27 -1.44 3.03
N SER A 58 -3.11 -1.11 4.32
CA SER A 58 -3.97 -0.13 4.98
C SER A 58 -3.24 0.69 6.04
N VAL A 59 -3.61 1.96 6.17
CA VAL A 59 -3.16 2.82 7.26
C VAL A 59 -3.93 2.46 8.52
N SER A 60 -3.22 2.14 9.60
CA SER A 60 -3.87 1.85 10.89
C SER A 60 -4.16 3.11 11.70
N LYS A 61 -5.28 3.11 12.44
CA LYS A 61 -5.63 4.24 13.32
C LYS A 61 -4.60 4.44 14.43
N ARG A 62 -3.95 3.34 14.86
CA ARG A 62 -2.89 3.37 15.87
C ARG A 62 -1.66 4.12 15.38
N GLU A 63 -1.24 3.94 14.13
CA GLU A 63 -0.09 4.66 13.56
C GLU A 63 -0.34 6.16 13.45
N VAL A 64 -1.55 6.52 13.01
CA VAL A 64 -1.97 7.92 12.93
C VAL A 64 -1.98 8.55 14.33
N ARG A 65 -2.53 7.87 15.34
CA ARG A 65 -2.52 8.34 16.74
C ARG A 65 -1.11 8.48 17.31
N ARG A 66 -0.21 7.56 16.98
CA ARG A 66 1.22 7.64 17.36
C ARG A 66 1.98 8.74 16.61
N GLY A 67 1.40 9.30 15.55
CA GLY A 67 2.01 10.36 14.74
C GLY A 67 3.01 9.86 13.68
N ALA A 68 3.15 8.54 13.51
CA ALA A 68 4.15 7.94 12.63
C ALA A 68 3.70 6.59 12.04
N ILE A 69 3.74 6.52 10.71
CA ILE A 69 3.70 5.29 9.91
C ILE A 69 5.14 5.04 9.45
N ASN A 70 5.70 3.88 9.81
CA ASN A 70 7.13 3.56 9.64
C ASN A 70 7.37 2.51 8.56
N HIS A 71 6.48 2.44 7.57
CA HIS A 71 6.57 1.50 6.47
C HIS A 71 6.06 2.14 5.18
N ARG A 72 6.33 1.48 4.05
CA ARG A 72 5.76 1.84 2.75
C ARG A 72 4.27 1.50 2.73
N LEU A 73 3.48 2.33 2.06
CA LEU A 73 2.05 2.10 1.86
C LEU A 73 1.79 1.37 0.54
N GLU A 74 0.57 0.92 0.37
CA GLU A 74 -0.01 0.54 -0.92
C GLU A 74 -1.00 1.61 -1.36
N VAL A 75 -0.99 1.94 -2.66
CA VAL A 75 -2.01 2.74 -3.32
C VAL A 75 -2.71 1.88 -4.37
N TYR A 76 -4.03 2.01 -4.40
CA TYR A 76 -4.93 1.39 -5.36
C TYR A 76 -5.14 2.39 -6.48
N TRP A 77 -4.82 1.99 -7.70
CA TRP A 77 -4.71 2.91 -8.83
C TRP A 77 -5.89 2.75 -9.78
N TRP A 78 -6.41 3.85 -10.33
CA TRP A 78 -7.64 3.85 -11.13
C TRP A 78 -7.62 2.81 -12.25
N GLU A 79 -6.53 2.77 -13.01
CA GLU A 79 -6.29 1.75 -14.03
C GLU A 79 -4.78 1.56 -14.20
N THR A 80 -4.29 0.35 -13.90
CA THR A 80 -2.87 0.00 -13.99
C THR A 80 -2.48 -0.32 -15.44
N ALA A 81 -1.19 -0.25 -15.78
CA ALA A 81 -0.70 -0.72 -17.08
C ALA A 81 -0.59 -2.24 -17.08
N ALA A 82 -0.87 -2.87 -18.22
CA ALA A 82 -0.71 -4.32 -18.39
C ALA A 82 0.75 -4.79 -18.34
N THR A 83 1.70 -3.94 -18.71
CA THR A 83 3.13 -4.27 -18.76
C THR A 83 3.99 -3.13 -18.24
N THR A 84 5.21 -3.47 -17.79
CA THR A 84 6.23 -2.46 -17.53
C THR A 84 7.03 -2.16 -18.80
N PRO A 85 7.62 -0.95 -18.93
CA PRO A 85 8.53 -0.64 -20.04
C PRO A 85 9.80 -1.51 -20.13
N GLN A 86 10.08 -2.38 -19.15
CA GLN A 86 11.26 -3.27 -19.14
C GLN A 86 10.93 -4.73 -19.45
N GLY A 87 9.66 -5.07 -19.75
CA GLY A 87 9.27 -6.42 -20.13
C GLY A 87 8.51 -7.25 -19.10
N PRO A 88 8.73 -7.18 -17.76
CA PRO A 88 7.87 -7.90 -16.82
C PRO A 88 6.51 -7.23 -16.66
N ASP A 89 5.52 -8.01 -16.22
CA ASP A 89 4.14 -7.55 -15.99
C ASP A 89 4.04 -6.60 -14.78
N ALA A 90 5.00 -6.66 -13.85
CA ALA A 90 5.10 -5.79 -12.67
C ALA A 90 6.55 -5.46 -12.29
N TYR A 91 6.77 -4.36 -11.58
CA TYR A 91 8.07 -4.07 -10.96
C TYR A 91 8.24 -4.79 -9.61
N PHE A 92 9.47 -5.22 -9.31
CA PHE A 92 9.84 -5.74 -8.00
C PHE A 92 9.51 -4.73 -6.88
N PRO A 93 8.96 -5.16 -5.71
CA PRO A 93 8.85 -6.54 -5.21
C PRO A 93 7.55 -7.26 -5.54
N MET A 94 6.75 -6.77 -6.50
CA MET A 94 5.53 -7.48 -6.89
C MET A 94 5.88 -8.74 -7.68
N SER A 95 5.13 -9.82 -7.43
CA SER A 95 5.34 -11.10 -8.09
C SER A 95 4.50 -11.27 -9.35
N ASN A 96 3.50 -10.41 -9.55
CA ASN A 96 2.64 -10.38 -10.73
C ASN A 96 1.89 -9.04 -10.76
N SER A 97 1.12 -8.78 -11.82
CA SER A 97 0.15 -7.68 -11.90
C SER A 97 -1.25 -8.15 -12.29
N GLU A 98 -2.22 -7.25 -12.35
CA GLU A 98 -3.49 -7.52 -13.00
C GLU A 98 -3.33 -7.64 -14.53
N SER A 99 -3.96 -8.66 -15.13
CA SER A 99 -4.00 -8.83 -16.58
C SER A 99 -5.08 -7.98 -17.25
N GLY A 100 -4.91 -7.66 -18.54
CA GLY A 100 -5.96 -7.07 -19.38
C GLY A 100 -6.28 -5.61 -19.07
N LYS A 101 -5.29 -4.85 -18.61
CA LYS A 101 -5.42 -3.45 -18.21
C LYS A 101 -4.91 -2.48 -19.25
N ASN A 102 -5.50 -1.29 -19.31
CA ASN A 102 -5.24 -0.29 -20.36
C ASN A 102 -4.64 1.02 -19.81
N GLY A 103 -4.19 1.01 -18.56
CA GLY A 103 -3.62 2.17 -17.91
C GLY A 103 -2.17 2.43 -18.30
N VAL A 104 -1.61 3.49 -17.70
CA VAL A 104 -0.25 3.97 -18.00
C VAL A 104 0.75 3.71 -16.87
N VAL A 105 0.27 3.44 -15.67
CA VAL A 105 1.11 3.27 -14.48
C VAL A 105 1.16 1.77 -14.12
N PRO A 106 2.30 1.10 -14.27
CA PRO A 106 2.41 -0.32 -13.98
C PRO A 106 2.41 -0.61 -12.48
N GLU A 107 1.93 -1.78 -12.10
CA GLU A 107 2.03 -2.29 -10.73
C GLU A 107 3.50 -2.45 -10.29
N GLY A 108 3.74 -2.25 -9.00
CA GLY A 108 5.05 -2.33 -8.36
C GLY A 108 5.86 -1.02 -8.41
N ILE A 109 5.47 -0.06 -9.25
CA ILE A 109 6.10 1.27 -9.23
C ILE A 109 5.76 1.99 -7.92
N VAL A 110 6.68 2.82 -7.43
CA VAL A 110 6.47 3.60 -6.21
C VAL A 110 6.13 5.04 -6.56
N VAL A 111 4.97 5.52 -6.11
CA VAL A 111 4.64 6.95 -6.09
C VAL A 111 5.00 7.54 -4.73
N ARG A 112 5.57 8.75 -4.71
CA ARG A 112 5.91 9.45 -3.46
C ARG A 112 5.72 10.95 -3.59
N ILE A 113 5.52 11.62 -2.46
CA ILE A 113 5.60 13.08 -2.40
C ILE A 113 7.08 13.47 -2.52
N LYS A 114 7.39 14.50 -3.31
CA LYS A 114 8.74 15.04 -3.47
C LYS A 114 9.28 15.48 -2.11
N ARG A 115 10.57 15.20 -1.86
CA ARG A 115 11.25 15.57 -0.60
C ARG A 115 11.32 17.08 -0.37
N SER A 116 11.29 17.87 -1.44
CA SER A 116 11.32 19.34 -1.38
C SER A 116 9.98 19.98 -1.00
N VAL A 117 8.89 19.21 -0.95
CA VAL A 117 7.57 19.74 -0.58
C VAL A 117 7.52 19.97 0.92
N ASP A 118 7.31 21.22 1.33
CA ASP A 118 7.08 21.55 2.74
C ASP A 118 5.66 21.16 3.16
N LEU A 119 5.54 20.08 3.92
CA LEU A 119 4.25 19.58 4.44
C LEU A 119 3.66 20.45 5.56
N LYS A 120 4.44 21.32 6.20
CA LYS A 120 3.94 22.25 7.22
C LYS A 120 3.16 23.40 6.58
N ALA A 121 3.64 23.91 5.45
CA ALA A 121 3.00 24.98 4.67
C ALA A 121 1.67 24.59 3.99
N ARG A 122 1.28 23.31 4.02
CA ARG A 122 0.08 22.80 3.34
C ARG A 122 -1.21 22.86 4.15
N HIS A 123 -1.18 23.39 5.38
CA HIS A 123 -2.34 23.58 6.27
C HIS A 123 -3.28 22.36 6.46
N MET A 124 -2.77 21.14 6.22
CA MET A 124 -3.52 19.90 6.42
C MET A 124 -3.67 19.54 7.91
N SER A 125 -4.64 18.66 8.22
CA SER A 125 -4.85 18.15 9.57
C SER A 125 -3.61 17.41 10.10
N PRO A 126 -3.43 17.30 11.43
CA PRO A 126 -2.33 16.52 12.00
C PRO A 126 -2.29 15.07 11.51
N ALA A 127 -3.46 14.43 11.37
CA ALA A 127 -3.60 13.06 10.88
C ALA A 127 -3.19 12.94 9.40
N ALA A 128 -3.66 13.84 8.54
CA ALA A 128 -3.24 13.90 7.14
C ALA A 128 -1.72 14.08 7.01
N ARG A 129 -1.12 14.90 7.88
CA ARG A 129 0.33 15.12 7.89
C ARG A 129 1.12 13.86 8.24
N VAL A 130 0.57 12.94 9.05
CA VAL A 130 1.21 11.63 9.30
C VAL A 130 1.30 10.83 8.01
N VAL A 131 0.19 10.73 7.27
CA VAL A 131 0.13 10.01 5.98
C VAL A 131 1.03 10.67 4.95
N ALA A 132 0.98 12.00 4.82
CA ALA A 132 1.83 12.74 3.89
C ALA A 132 3.33 12.56 4.19
N ARG A 133 3.74 12.56 5.47
CA ARG A 133 5.14 12.26 5.84
C ARG A 133 5.53 10.83 5.45
N ALA A 134 4.65 9.86 5.61
CA ALA A 134 4.90 8.48 5.21
C ALA A 134 5.06 8.36 3.69
N LEU A 135 4.16 8.98 2.92
CA LEU A 135 4.27 9.05 1.46
C LEU A 135 5.53 9.77 1.00
N GLN A 136 5.99 10.80 1.70
CA GLN A 136 7.23 11.51 1.36
C GLN A 136 8.48 10.67 1.69
N LYS A 137 8.48 9.97 2.83
CA LYS A 137 9.64 9.20 3.31
C LYS A 137 9.77 7.83 2.64
N TYR A 138 8.68 7.08 2.56
CA TYR A 138 8.65 5.67 2.13
C TYR A 138 7.97 5.47 0.78
N GLY A 139 7.06 6.37 0.40
CA GLY A 139 6.20 6.25 -0.78
C GLY A 139 5.05 5.26 -0.58
N ALA A 140 4.30 5.05 -1.66
CA ALA A 140 3.33 3.98 -1.81
C ALA A 140 3.63 3.18 -3.08
N VAL A 141 3.58 1.85 -2.98
CA VAL A 141 3.57 0.98 -4.16
C VAL A 141 2.20 1.03 -4.81
N VAL A 142 2.15 1.17 -6.13
CA VAL A 142 0.95 0.89 -6.92
C VAL A 142 0.74 -0.63 -6.90
N GLY A 143 -0.16 -1.11 -6.04
CA GLY A 143 -0.27 -2.53 -5.72
C GLY A 143 -1.46 -3.25 -6.35
N ASP A 144 -2.46 -2.50 -6.80
CA ASP A 144 -3.70 -3.06 -7.34
C ASP A 144 -4.45 -2.04 -8.19
N ASN A 145 -5.35 -2.54 -9.03
CA ASN A 145 -6.29 -1.72 -9.78
C ASN A 145 -7.57 -1.50 -8.96
N SER A 146 -8.01 -0.25 -8.82
CA SER A 146 -9.23 0.11 -8.11
C SER A 146 -10.48 0.12 -9.00
N GLY A 147 -10.32 0.27 -10.31
CA GLY A 147 -11.40 0.54 -11.27
C GLY A 147 -12.03 1.94 -11.13
N SER A 148 -11.75 2.68 -10.06
CA SER A 148 -12.23 4.05 -9.85
C SER A 148 -11.37 4.83 -8.85
N GLY A 149 -10.77 5.93 -9.32
CA GLY A 149 -9.99 6.84 -8.48
C GLY A 149 -8.71 6.23 -7.89
N ASN A 150 -7.84 7.08 -7.36
CA ASN A 150 -6.59 6.65 -6.72
C ASN A 150 -6.77 6.72 -5.20
N ASN A 151 -6.59 5.60 -4.49
CA ASN A 151 -7.00 5.49 -3.10
C ASN A 151 -5.94 4.83 -2.22
N LEU A 152 -5.86 5.29 -0.97
CA LEU A 152 -5.21 4.57 0.13
C LEU A 152 -6.30 3.96 0.99
N LYS A 153 -6.17 2.70 1.39
CA LYS A 153 -7.14 2.10 2.33
C LYS A 153 -6.83 2.48 3.76
N LEU A 154 -7.88 2.70 4.53
CA LEU A 154 -7.82 2.85 5.97
C LEU A 154 -8.28 1.56 6.63
N GLN A 155 -7.79 1.29 7.84
CA GLN A 155 -8.27 0.18 8.66
C GLN A 155 -9.82 0.20 8.77
N SER A 156 -10.47 -0.88 8.32
CA SER A 156 -11.94 -0.92 8.17
C SER A 156 -12.72 -0.91 9.49
N ASN A 157 -12.22 -1.58 10.53
CA ASN A 157 -12.88 -1.68 11.84
C ASN A 157 -12.51 -0.52 12.79
N ALA A 158 -12.31 0.68 12.25
CA ALA A 158 -11.95 1.86 13.02
C ALA A 158 -12.80 3.07 12.61
N ASN A 159 -13.19 3.89 13.59
CA ASN A 159 -13.88 5.16 13.31
C ASN A 159 -12.88 6.22 12.84
N TRP A 160 -13.03 6.75 11.63
CA TRP A 160 -12.14 7.76 11.05
C TRP A 160 -12.73 9.17 11.01
N THR A 161 -13.98 9.35 11.45
CA THR A 161 -14.67 10.63 11.47
C THR A 161 -13.85 11.69 12.20
N GLY A 162 -13.67 12.84 11.56
CA GLY A 162 -12.85 13.95 12.08
C GLY A 162 -11.33 13.73 12.03
N MET A 163 -10.84 12.57 11.58
CA MET A 163 -9.41 12.28 11.47
C MET A 163 -8.93 12.28 10.01
N LEU A 164 -9.53 11.43 9.18
CA LEU A 164 -9.19 11.29 7.76
C LEU A 164 -10.47 11.05 6.95
N ASN A 165 -10.52 11.68 5.78
CA ASN A 165 -11.50 11.48 4.72
C ASN A 165 -10.80 11.48 3.35
N GLN A 166 -11.57 11.36 2.27
CA GLN A 166 -11.07 11.35 0.88
C GLN A 166 -10.26 12.61 0.50
N ASP A 167 -10.54 13.76 1.12
CA ASP A 167 -9.90 15.04 0.80
C ASP A 167 -8.69 15.35 1.69
N SER A 168 -8.30 14.44 2.59
CA SER A 168 -7.22 14.66 3.57
C SER A 168 -5.90 15.05 2.94
N LEU A 169 -5.64 14.64 1.69
CA LEU A 169 -4.42 14.94 0.95
C LEU A 169 -4.63 15.95 -0.18
N SER A 170 -5.81 16.57 -0.29
CA SER A 170 -6.17 17.52 -1.36
C SER A 170 -5.19 18.70 -1.51
N SER A 171 -4.53 19.12 -0.43
CA SER A 171 -3.50 20.17 -0.45
C SER A 171 -2.19 19.77 -1.14
N ILE A 172 -2.00 18.48 -1.44
CA ILE A 172 -0.83 17.95 -2.17
C ILE A 172 -1.25 17.76 -3.63
N HIS A 173 -0.65 18.53 -4.52
CA HIS A 173 -1.04 18.53 -5.92
C HIS A 173 -0.29 17.45 -6.70
N TRP A 174 -0.81 17.04 -7.87
CA TRP A 174 -0.12 16.07 -8.74
C TRP A 174 1.34 16.43 -9.05
N LYS A 175 1.64 17.71 -9.24
CA LYS A 175 3.01 18.20 -9.46
C LYS A 175 3.96 17.98 -8.27
N ASP A 176 3.42 17.75 -7.07
CA ASP A 176 4.17 17.48 -5.85
C ASP A 176 4.54 16.00 -5.72
N TYR A 177 3.94 15.13 -6.54
CA TYR A 177 4.26 13.72 -6.60
C TYR A 177 5.35 13.42 -7.63
N VAL A 178 6.02 12.29 -7.44
CA VAL A 178 6.98 11.72 -8.38
C VAL A 178 6.88 10.19 -8.34
N PHE A 179 7.01 9.57 -9.50
CA PHE A 179 7.21 8.13 -9.62
C PHE A 179 8.69 7.80 -9.48
N VAL A 180 9.02 6.87 -8.59
CA VAL A 180 10.36 6.31 -8.48
C VAL A 180 10.47 5.19 -9.50
N LYS A 181 11.28 5.41 -10.54
CA LYS A 181 11.49 4.48 -11.64
C LYS A 181 12.06 3.15 -11.14
N GLY A 182 11.49 2.03 -11.61
CA GLY A 182 12.09 0.70 -11.50
C GLY A 182 11.84 -0.07 -10.20
N GLY A 183 10.89 0.37 -9.36
CA GLY A 183 10.59 -0.31 -8.09
C GLY A 183 11.78 -0.30 -7.11
N TYR A 184 11.84 -1.28 -6.22
CA TYR A 184 13.03 -1.53 -5.40
C TYR A 184 14.01 -2.40 -6.19
N ARG A 185 15.27 -1.98 -6.31
CA ARG A 185 16.35 -2.83 -6.82
C ARG A 185 17.07 -3.42 -5.60
N PRO A 186 17.09 -4.75 -5.40
CA PRO A 186 17.74 -5.38 -4.27
C PRO A 186 19.24 -5.12 -4.20
#